data_AF-A0A8C2TE62-F1
#
_entry.id   AF-A0A8C2TE62-F1
#
_cell.length_a   1.000
_cell.length_b   1.000
_cell.length_c   1.000
_cell.angle_alpha   90.00
_cell.angle_beta   90.00
_cell.angle_gamma   90.00
#
_symmetry.space_group_name_H-M   'P 1'
#
loop_
_entity.id
_entity.type
_entity.pdbx_description
1 polymer ?
#
loop_
_entity_poly.entity_id
_entity_poly.type
_entity_poly.pdbx_seq_one_letter_code
_entity_poly.pdbx_strand_id
1 'polypeptide(L)'
;MAGCGLCHRTDDDPEIYGEMCRQDRICVHENCLYHATGMYQHGADDEGFFGFLLPDIEQQMQHVAQKICCICRKKGASVRCHNRRCSRTFHFPCGTERRCVSQFFGEYRSFCWQHRPTQQVQPLRQQHPQCVICMEEVYTRPSYNTLVCPSCRSAMFHRHCIQRQALSAALHHFRCPLCQETQTFKDEMLRLGIKIPDRDAAWELAEAFQELYERHSTCDTSVCLCPAGRQHSENMG
;
A
#
# COMPACT_ATOMS: atom_id res chain seq x y z
N MET A 1 7.44 1.53 24.71
CA MET A 1 6.30 2.06 23.95
C MET A 1 5.13 1.09 24.08
N ALA A 2 3.90 1.59 24.22
CA ALA A 2 2.72 0.73 24.18
C ALA A 2 2.53 0.18 22.75
N GLY A 3 2.26 -1.11 22.62
CA GLY A 3 1.94 -1.73 21.33
C GLY A 3 0.48 -1.50 20.94
N CYS A 4 0.17 -1.73 19.67
CA CYS A 4 -1.19 -1.65 19.14
C CYS A 4 -2.15 -2.58 19.90
N GLY A 5 -3.32 -2.07 20.31
CA GLY A 5 -4.33 -2.78 21.09
C GLY A 5 -4.97 -3.96 20.37
N LEU A 6 -4.87 -4.02 19.03
CA LEU A 6 -5.41 -5.11 18.21
C LEU A 6 -4.35 -6.16 17.86
N CYS A 7 -3.15 -5.76 17.40
CA CYS A 7 -2.12 -6.71 16.95
C CYS A 7 -1.01 -6.97 17.98
N HIS A 8 -0.95 -6.18 19.05
CA HIS A 8 0.07 -6.22 20.11
C HIS A 8 1.51 -6.01 19.65
N ARG A 9 1.71 -5.39 18.47
CA ARG A 9 3.02 -5.04 17.93
C ARG A 9 3.34 -3.57 18.17
N THR A 10 4.63 -3.27 18.30
CA THR A 10 5.15 -1.89 18.39
C THR A 10 5.73 -1.39 17.07
N ASP A 11 5.83 -2.25 16.06
CA ASP A 11 6.25 -1.88 14.70
C ASP A 11 5.36 -0.77 14.14
N ASP A 12 5.92 0.10 13.30
CA ASP A 12 5.26 1.31 12.80
C ASP A 12 5.55 1.58 11.31
N ASP A 13 5.99 0.57 10.55
CA ASP A 13 6.17 0.68 9.09
C ASP A 13 4.88 1.17 8.41
N PRO A 14 4.85 2.42 7.90
CA PRO A 14 3.63 3.01 7.35
C PRO A 14 3.10 2.27 6.12
N GLU A 15 3.96 1.56 5.36
CA GLU A 15 3.53 0.78 4.19
C GLU A 15 2.65 -0.41 4.60
N ILE A 16 2.94 -1.00 5.76
CA ILE A 16 2.22 -2.17 6.28
C ILE A 16 1.11 -1.73 7.21
N TYR A 17 1.42 -0.95 8.23
CA TYR A 17 0.54 -0.68 9.36
C TYR A 17 -0.36 0.54 9.14
N GLY A 18 0.03 1.44 8.24
CA GLY A 18 -0.54 2.79 8.18
C GLY A 18 -0.12 3.61 9.40
N GLU A 19 -0.86 4.68 9.69
CA GLU A 19 -0.57 5.52 10.85
C GLU A 19 -0.78 4.78 12.19
N MET A 20 0.06 5.10 13.18
CA MET A 20 -0.18 4.70 14.57
C MET A 20 -1.02 5.76 15.28
N CYS A 21 -2.32 5.49 15.45
CA CYS A 21 -3.25 6.38 16.13
C CYS A 21 -3.13 6.26 17.65
N ARG A 22 -3.08 7.40 18.36
CA ARG A 22 -2.95 7.46 19.82
C ARG A 22 -3.84 8.54 20.41
N GLN A 23 -4.75 8.14 21.29
CA GLN A 23 -5.59 9.05 22.06
C GLN A 23 -6.01 8.35 23.35
N ASP A 24 -5.93 9.07 24.48
CA ASP A 24 -6.21 8.55 25.82
C ASP A 24 -5.44 7.24 26.12
N ARG A 25 -6.17 6.12 26.28
CA ARG A 25 -5.61 4.79 26.57
C ARG A 25 -5.56 3.89 25.32
N ILE A 26 -5.95 4.42 24.17
CA ILE A 26 -6.04 3.68 22.91
C ILE A 26 -4.79 3.96 22.07
N CYS A 27 -4.17 2.88 21.62
CA CYS A 27 -3.07 2.90 20.66
C CYS A 27 -3.38 1.82 19.62
N VAL A 28 -3.68 2.19 18.39
CA VAL A 28 -4.03 1.23 17.32
C VAL A 28 -3.46 1.66 15.98
N HIS A 29 -3.08 0.70 15.15
CA HIS A 29 -2.69 0.98 13.77
C HIS A 29 -3.92 1.20 12.89
N GLU A 30 -3.85 2.17 11.99
CA GLU A 30 -4.83 2.47 10.94
C GLU A 30 -5.29 1.18 10.22
N ASN A 31 -4.37 0.41 9.65
CA ASN A 31 -4.74 -0.78 8.88
C ASN A 31 -5.23 -1.93 9.79
N CYS A 32 -4.87 -1.95 11.08
CA CYS A 32 -5.47 -2.90 12.02
C CYS A 32 -6.93 -2.56 12.31
N LEU A 33 -7.27 -1.27 12.32
CA LEU A 33 -8.60 -0.75 12.57
C LEU A 33 -9.52 -0.96 11.36
N TYR A 34 -9.12 -0.51 10.16
CA TYR A 34 -9.89 -0.68 8.93
C TYR A 34 -10.21 -2.15 8.60
N HIS A 35 -9.31 -3.09 8.90
CA HIS A 35 -9.53 -4.51 8.62
C HIS A 35 -10.10 -5.31 9.79
N ALA A 36 -10.35 -4.67 10.94
CA ALA A 36 -11.00 -5.34 12.06
C ALA A 36 -12.46 -5.69 11.69
N THR A 37 -12.80 -6.97 11.77
CA THR A 37 -14.12 -7.45 11.34
C THR A 37 -15.23 -6.92 12.25
N GLY A 38 -16.21 -6.26 11.66
CA GLY A 38 -17.37 -5.71 12.36
C GLY A 38 -17.16 -4.31 12.93
N MET A 39 -16.08 -3.62 12.56
CA MET A 39 -15.92 -2.20 12.80
C MET A 39 -16.67 -1.40 11.73
N TYR A 40 -17.30 -0.30 12.14
CA TYR A 40 -17.96 0.67 11.28
C TYR A 40 -17.57 2.08 11.72
N GLN A 41 -17.50 3.01 10.76
CA GLN A 41 -17.24 4.42 11.02
C GLN A 41 -18.59 5.09 11.36
N HIS A 42 -18.88 5.23 12.65
CA HIS A 42 -20.12 5.87 13.11
C HIS A 42 -19.99 7.39 13.30
N GLY A 43 -18.77 7.91 13.39
CA GLY A 43 -18.48 9.34 13.49
C GLY A 43 -18.30 10.00 12.12
N ALA A 44 -18.20 11.32 12.13
CA ALA A 44 -17.70 12.09 10.99
C ALA A 44 -16.19 11.87 10.75
N ASP A 45 -15.68 12.27 9.58
CA ASP A 45 -14.28 12.01 9.21
C ASP A 45 -13.25 12.62 10.19
N ASP A 46 -13.61 13.70 10.88
CA ASP A 46 -12.80 14.40 11.89
C ASP A 46 -13.03 13.92 13.33
N GLU A 47 -13.92 12.95 13.55
CA GLU A 47 -14.19 12.37 14.86
C GLU A 47 -13.44 11.05 15.09
N GLY A 48 -12.86 10.91 16.29
CA GLY A 48 -12.12 9.71 16.67
C GLY A 48 -10.92 9.47 15.75
N PHE A 49 -10.75 8.23 15.28
CA PHE A 49 -9.74 7.92 14.26
C PHE A 49 -10.45 7.62 12.95
N PHE A 50 -10.38 8.52 11.99
CA PHE A 50 -10.99 8.34 10.66
C PHE A 50 -12.50 8.01 10.75
N GLY A 51 -13.26 8.63 11.66
CA GLY A 51 -14.67 8.32 11.90
C GLY A 51 -14.94 7.07 12.74
N PHE A 52 -13.92 6.35 13.20
CA PHE A 52 -14.07 5.32 14.22
C PHE A 52 -14.05 5.95 15.62
N LEU A 53 -15.19 5.93 16.30
CA LEU A 53 -15.34 6.50 17.64
C LEU A 53 -14.54 5.68 18.67
N LEU A 54 -13.89 6.36 19.61
CA LEU A 54 -13.06 5.70 20.64
C LEU A 54 -13.81 4.58 21.41
N PRO A 55 -15.08 4.76 21.83
CA PRO A 55 -15.83 3.69 22.51
C PRO A 55 -16.02 2.43 21.64
N ASP A 56 -16.20 2.59 20.33
CA ASP A 56 -16.34 1.46 19.40
C ASP A 56 -15.02 0.69 19.28
N ILE A 57 -13.89 1.41 19.28
CA ILE A 57 -12.55 0.82 19.27
C ILE A 57 -12.31 0.02 20.55
N GLU A 58 -12.63 0.59 21.71
CA GLU A 58 -12.52 -0.12 23.00
C GLU A 58 -13.40 -1.37 23.05
N GLN A 59 -14.65 -1.25 22.61
CA GLN A 59 -15.57 -2.38 22.53
C GLN A 59 -15.03 -3.48 21.62
N GLN A 60 -14.46 -3.11 20.47
CA GLN A 60 -13.87 -4.09 19.57
C GLN A 60 -12.63 -4.76 20.16
N MET A 61 -11.76 -4.01 20.84
CA MET A 61 -10.61 -4.55 21.56
C MET A 61 -11.06 -5.59 22.60
N GLN A 62 -12.12 -5.32 23.35
CA GLN A 62 -12.71 -6.27 24.30
C GLN A 62 -13.30 -7.51 23.58
N HIS A 63 -14.03 -7.31 22.48
CA HIS A 63 -14.65 -8.39 21.72
C HIS A 63 -13.62 -9.37 21.10
N VAL A 64 -12.48 -8.85 20.63
CA VAL A 64 -11.41 -9.67 20.03
C VAL A 64 -10.40 -10.20 21.06
N ALA A 65 -10.46 -9.75 22.31
CA ALA A 65 -9.48 -10.06 23.36
C ALA A 65 -9.28 -11.56 23.61
N GLN A 66 -10.27 -12.42 23.35
CA GLN A 66 -10.15 -13.88 23.48
C GLN A 66 -10.02 -14.61 22.14
N LYS A 67 -10.08 -13.91 21.00
CA LYS A 67 -9.97 -14.51 19.66
C LYS A 67 -8.51 -14.86 19.37
N ILE A 68 -8.27 -16.14 19.07
CA ILE A 68 -6.92 -16.66 18.82
C ILE A 68 -6.57 -16.51 17.34
N CYS A 69 -5.40 -15.92 17.06
CA CYS A 69 -4.84 -15.86 15.73
C CYS A 69 -4.47 -17.26 15.24
N CYS A 70 -4.98 -17.66 14.09
CA CYS A 70 -4.67 -18.97 13.49
C CYS A 70 -3.21 -19.11 13.01
N ILE A 71 -2.44 -18.02 12.99
CA ILE A 71 -1.05 -17.94 12.50
C ILE A 71 -0.09 -17.96 13.68
N CYS A 72 -0.12 -16.93 14.54
CA CYS A 72 0.82 -16.79 15.67
C CYS A 72 0.33 -17.41 16.98
N ARG A 73 -0.92 -17.90 17.03
CA ARG A 73 -1.58 -18.52 18.21
C ARG A 73 -1.77 -17.60 19.43
N LYS A 74 -1.52 -16.30 19.29
CA LYS A 74 -1.80 -15.29 20.33
C LYS A 74 -3.24 -14.76 20.23
N LYS A 75 -3.74 -14.20 21.34
CA LYS A 75 -5.06 -13.56 21.44
C LYS A 75 -5.11 -12.20 20.71
N GLY A 76 -6.31 -11.61 20.58
CA GLY A 76 -6.52 -10.29 19.96
C GLY A 76 -6.78 -10.31 18.44
N ALA A 77 -6.97 -11.47 17.83
CA ALA A 77 -7.11 -11.56 16.37
C ALA A 77 -8.42 -10.91 15.88
N SER A 78 -8.31 -9.75 15.23
CA SER A 78 -9.44 -8.93 14.80
C SER A 78 -9.90 -9.17 13.35
N VAL A 79 -9.07 -9.75 12.48
CA VAL A 79 -9.37 -9.91 11.06
C VAL A 79 -9.90 -11.32 10.79
N ARG A 80 -11.06 -11.43 10.14
CA ARG A 80 -11.65 -12.70 9.72
C ARG A 80 -11.58 -12.83 8.20
N CYS A 81 -11.35 -14.06 7.72
CA CYS A 81 -11.51 -14.35 6.31
C CYS A 81 -12.97 -14.10 5.88
N HIS A 82 -13.16 -13.37 4.78
CA HIS A 82 -14.48 -13.02 4.25
C HIS A 82 -15.23 -14.20 3.62
N ASN A 83 -14.53 -15.30 3.27
CA ASN A 83 -15.20 -16.49 2.75
C ASN A 83 -16.14 -17.07 3.82
N ARG A 84 -17.44 -17.18 3.48
CA ARG A 84 -18.52 -17.59 4.41
C ARG A 84 -18.29 -18.93 5.11
N ARG A 85 -17.53 -19.86 4.50
CA ARG A 85 -17.23 -21.18 5.06
C ARG A 85 -15.88 -21.23 5.77
N CYS A 86 -15.22 -20.09 5.96
CA CYS A 86 -13.91 -19.99 6.60
C CYS A 86 -14.00 -19.35 7.97
N SER A 87 -13.55 -20.06 9.00
CA SER A 87 -13.47 -19.56 10.38
C SER A 87 -12.09 -19.00 10.75
N ARG A 88 -11.18 -18.83 9.77
CA ARG A 88 -9.83 -18.32 10.06
C ARG A 88 -9.89 -16.87 10.47
N THR A 89 -9.37 -16.61 11.67
CA THR A 89 -9.14 -15.28 12.23
C THR A 89 -7.66 -15.06 12.45
N PHE A 90 -7.16 -13.87 12.18
CA PHE A 90 -5.75 -13.50 12.28
C PHE A 90 -5.61 -12.03 12.67
N HIS A 91 -4.43 -11.64 13.18
CA HIS A 91 -4.08 -10.22 13.24
C HIS A 91 -3.77 -9.74 11.82
N PHE A 92 -4.06 -8.48 11.52
CA PHE A 92 -3.76 -7.90 10.21
C PHE A 92 -2.29 -8.13 9.78
N PRO A 93 -1.26 -7.80 10.61
CA PRO A 93 0.15 -8.01 10.21
C PRO A 93 0.51 -9.48 10.02
N CYS A 94 0.00 -10.38 10.88
CA CYS A 94 0.19 -11.82 10.72
C CYS A 94 -0.39 -12.29 9.38
N GLY A 95 -1.53 -11.73 8.95
CA GLY A 95 -2.12 -11.99 7.65
C GLY A 95 -1.19 -11.60 6.51
N THR A 96 -0.66 -10.38 6.54
CA THR A 96 0.30 -9.87 5.55
C THR A 96 1.52 -10.80 5.42
N GLU A 97 2.15 -11.18 6.54
CA GLU A 97 3.28 -12.12 6.57
C GLU A 97 2.92 -13.49 6.00
N ARG A 98 1.69 -13.95 6.26
CA ARG A 98 1.18 -15.23 5.74
C ARG A 98 0.65 -15.14 4.31
N ARG A 99 0.80 -13.99 3.64
CA ARG A 99 0.33 -13.75 2.27
C ARG A 99 -1.19 -13.88 2.14
N CYS A 100 -1.91 -13.35 3.14
CA CYS A 100 -3.33 -13.01 3.02
C CYS A 100 -3.50 -11.76 2.16
N VAL A 101 -4.71 -11.53 1.65
CA VAL A 101 -5.05 -10.31 0.90
C VAL A 101 -6.09 -9.53 1.70
N SER A 102 -5.82 -8.25 1.93
CA SER A 102 -6.73 -7.28 2.53
C SER A 102 -7.02 -6.21 1.49
N GLN A 103 -8.29 -5.96 1.22
CA GLN A 103 -8.76 -5.04 0.17
C GLN A 103 -9.03 -3.67 0.79
N PHE A 104 -8.43 -2.60 0.26
CA PHE A 104 -8.54 -1.24 0.80
C PHE A 104 -9.63 -0.42 0.10
N PHE A 105 -10.76 -1.06 -0.18
CA PHE A 105 -11.92 -0.45 -0.84
C PHE A 105 -13.22 -1.08 -0.33
N GLY A 106 -14.33 -0.33 -0.43
CA GLY A 106 -15.65 -0.80 0.01
C GLY A 106 -15.66 -1.25 1.47
N GLU A 107 -16.04 -2.49 1.73
CA GLU A 107 -16.17 -3.08 3.08
C GLU A 107 -14.83 -3.57 3.70
N TYR A 108 -13.68 -3.17 3.15
CA TYR A 108 -12.35 -3.53 3.68
C TYR A 108 -12.10 -5.05 3.88
N ARG A 109 -12.61 -5.86 2.93
CA ARG A 109 -12.64 -7.32 3.04
C ARG A 109 -11.24 -7.94 3.09
N SER A 110 -11.06 -8.95 3.95
CA SER A 110 -9.81 -9.69 4.08
C SER A 110 -9.98 -11.18 3.78
N PHE A 111 -8.99 -11.79 3.15
CA PHE A 111 -9.01 -13.18 2.70
C PHE A 111 -7.76 -13.92 3.16
N CYS A 112 -7.94 -15.08 3.79
CA CYS A 112 -6.81 -15.91 4.21
C CYS A 112 -6.03 -16.46 3.01
N TRP A 113 -4.83 -16.99 3.25
CA TRP A 113 -3.95 -17.55 2.23
C TRP A 113 -4.54 -18.69 1.37
N GLN A 114 -5.68 -19.27 1.75
CA GLN A 114 -6.41 -20.26 0.94
C GLN A 114 -7.55 -19.66 0.12
N HIS A 115 -8.12 -18.54 0.56
CA HIS A 115 -9.29 -17.92 -0.07
C HIS A 115 -8.98 -16.55 -0.70
N ARG A 116 -7.71 -16.15 -0.70
CA ARG A 116 -7.29 -14.89 -1.32
C ARG A 116 -7.61 -14.92 -2.82
N PRO A 117 -7.97 -13.77 -3.41
CA PRO A 117 -8.04 -13.66 -4.85
C PRO A 117 -6.69 -13.96 -5.49
N THR A 118 -6.75 -14.59 -6.66
CA THR A 118 -5.60 -14.79 -7.56
C THR A 118 -5.91 -14.17 -8.91
N GLN A 119 -4.87 -13.91 -9.69
CA GLN A 119 -5.04 -13.47 -11.07
C GLN A 119 -5.34 -14.67 -11.96
N GLN A 120 -6.36 -14.54 -12.80
CA GLN A 120 -6.67 -15.51 -13.85
C GLN A 120 -6.17 -14.99 -15.21
N VAL A 121 -4.94 -14.46 -15.21
CA VAL A 121 -4.30 -13.87 -16.40
C VAL A 121 -3.13 -14.76 -16.79
N GLN A 122 -3.07 -15.14 -18.06
CA GLN A 122 -1.87 -15.78 -18.60
C GLN A 122 -0.91 -14.68 -19.08
N PRO A 123 0.26 -14.52 -18.44
CA PRO A 123 1.26 -13.57 -18.91
C PRO A 123 1.78 -13.98 -20.28
N LEU A 124 2.19 -13.00 -21.08
CA LEU A 124 2.92 -13.28 -22.31
C LEU A 124 4.24 -13.98 -21.95
N ARG A 125 4.59 -15.04 -22.70
CA ARG A 125 5.80 -15.82 -22.42
C ARG A 125 7.03 -14.94 -22.59
N GLN A 126 7.82 -14.84 -21.54
CA GLN A 126 9.12 -14.19 -21.49
C GLN A 126 10.12 -15.17 -20.91
N GLN A 127 11.34 -15.24 -21.47
CA GLN A 127 12.38 -16.15 -20.97
C GLN A 127 12.89 -15.71 -19.59
N HIS A 128 13.06 -14.40 -19.41
CA HIS A 128 13.50 -13.76 -18.17
C HIS A 128 12.51 -12.64 -17.83
N PRO A 129 11.34 -12.95 -17.25
CA PRO A 129 10.37 -11.93 -16.91
C PRO A 129 10.93 -11.03 -15.82
N GLN A 130 10.84 -9.71 -16.04
CA GLN A 130 11.34 -8.69 -15.13
C GLN A 130 10.19 -7.80 -14.63
N CYS A 131 10.35 -7.27 -13.43
CA CYS A 131 9.48 -6.24 -12.91
C CYS A 131 9.71 -4.95 -13.71
N VAL A 132 8.68 -4.38 -14.31
CA VAL A 132 8.81 -3.14 -15.11
C VAL A 132 9.15 -1.89 -14.27
N ILE A 133 9.18 -2.01 -12.94
CA ILE A 133 9.49 -0.91 -12.01
C ILE A 133 10.96 -0.95 -11.59
N CYS A 134 11.43 -2.09 -11.05
CA CYS A 134 12.82 -2.22 -10.57
C CYS A 134 13.78 -2.91 -11.56
N MET A 135 13.26 -3.43 -12.68
CA MET A 135 14.02 -4.19 -13.70
C MET A 135 14.66 -5.50 -13.19
N GLU A 136 14.32 -5.96 -11.99
CA GLU A 136 14.77 -7.24 -11.43
C GLU A 136 13.83 -8.39 -11.84
N GLU A 137 14.33 -9.62 -11.78
CA GLU A 137 13.58 -10.83 -12.13
C GLU A 137 12.33 -11.03 -11.25
N VAL A 138 11.25 -11.49 -11.86
CA VAL A 138 10.03 -11.93 -11.16
C VAL A 138 9.73 -13.40 -11.43
N TYR A 139 8.84 -14.00 -10.64
CA TYR A 139 8.36 -15.34 -10.96
C TYR A 139 7.62 -15.36 -12.30
N THR A 140 7.81 -16.43 -13.06
CA THR A 140 7.20 -16.58 -14.40
C THR A 140 5.68 -16.66 -14.39
N ARG A 141 5.08 -16.99 -13.24
CA ARG A 141 3.63 -17.13 -13.09
C ARG A 141 3.09 -16.12 -12.08
N PRO A 142 1.86 -15.60 -12.30
CA PRO A 142 1.19 -14.77 -11.31
C PRO A 142 1.11 -15.48 -9.96
N SER A 143 1.41 -14.75 -8.91
CA SER A 143 1.42 -15.26 -7.53
C SER A 143 1.06 -14.13 -6.57
N TYR A 144 1.16 -14.36 -5.26
CA TYR A 144 1.03 -13.26 -4.31
C TYR A 144 2.13 -12.21 -4.51
N ASN A 145 3.36 -12.64 -4.82
CA ASN A 145 4.52 -11.77 -4.96
C ASN A 145 4.68 -11.19 -6.36
N THR A 146 4.06 -11.79 -7.38
CA THR A 146 4.19 -11.38 -8.78
C THR A 146 2.83 -11.08 -9.37
N LEU A 147 2.59 -9.81 -9.69
CA LEU A 147 1.35 -9.33 -10.28
C LEU A 147 1.57 -9.01 -11.77
N VAL A 148 0.50 -9.06 -12.56
CA VAL A 148 0.50 -8.85 -14.01
C VAL A 148 -0.60 -7.87 -14.37
N CYS A 149 -0.31 -6.94 -15.28
CA CYS A 149 -1.34 -6.07 -15.84
C CYS A 149 -2.33 -6.93 -16.67
N PRO A 150 -3.64 -6.92 -16.34
CA PRO A 150 -4.63 -7.74 -17.03
C PRO A 150 -4.81 -7.33 -18.50
N SER A 151 -4.58 -6.06 -18.82
CA SER A 151 -4.82 -5.47 -20.14
C SER A 151 -3.72 -5.84 -21.14
N CYS A 152 -2.45 -5.54 -20.83
CA CYS A 152 -1.34 -5.82 -21.75
C CYS A 152 -0.73 -7.22 -21.59
N ARG A 153 -0.88 -7.85 -20.42
CA ARG A 153 -0.32 -9.17 -20.07
C ARG A 153 1.21 -9.29 -20.14
N SER A 154 1.92 -8.24 -20.52
CA SER A 154 3.38 -8.15 -20.59
C SER A 154 4.01 -7.46 -19.39
N ALA A 155 3.30 -6.49 -18.78
CA ALA A 155 3.81 -5.80 -17.59
C ALA A 155 3.66 -6.70 -16.36
N MET A 156 4.79 -7.03 -15.74
CA MET A 156 4.87 -7.81 -14.53
C MET A 156 5.50 -6.98 -13.40
N PHE A 157 5.10 -7.26 -12.17
CA PHE A 157 5.47 -6.45 -11.01
C PHE A 157 5.76 -7.31 -9.79
N HIS A 158 6.80 -6.97 -9.03
CA HIS A 158 6.85 -7.32 -7.63
C HIS A 158 5.71 -6.64 -6.88
N ARG A 159 5.02 -7.37 -6.00
CA ARG A 159 3.94 -6.83 -5.18
C ARG A 159 4.36 -5.57 -4.42
N HIS A 160 5.56 -5.59 -3.82
CA HIS A 160 6.06 -4.43 -3.08
C HIS A 160 6.35 -3.24 -4.01
N CYS A 161 6.92 -3.45 -5.21
CA CYS A 161 7.21 -2.36 -6.14
C CYS A 161 5.94 -1.67 -6.59
N ILE A 162 4.90 -2.44 -6.96
CA ILE A 162 3.64 -1.83 -7.39
C ILE A 162 2.87 -1.21 -6.22
N GLN A 163 3.00 -1.74 -5.00
CA GLN A 163 2.45 -1.11 -3.80
C GLN A 163 3.08 0.27 -3.54
N ARG A 164 4.41 0.40 -3.63
CA ARG A 164 5.10 1.69 -3.49
C ARG A 164 4.70 2.67 -4.59
N GLN A 165 4.62 2.18 -5.84
CA GLN A 165 4.14 3.00 -6.94
C GLN A 165 2.71 3.50 -6.70
N ALA A 166 1.81 2.65 -6.20
CA ALA A 166 0.44 3.04 -5.85
C ALA A 166 0.39 4.09 -4.74
N LEU A 167 1.19 3.93 -3.67
CA LEU A 167 1.26 4.89 -2.56
C LEU A 167 1.81 6.26 -2.98
N SER A 168 2.72 6.28 -3.95
CA SER A 168 3.31 7.50 -4.52
C SER A 168 2.40 8.17 -5.55
N ALA A 169 1.80 7.40 -6.46
CA ALA A 169 1.00 7.95 -7.57
C ALA A 169 -0.44 8.28 -7.17
N ALA A 170 -0.94 7.65 -6.11
CA ALA A 170 -2.30 7.79 -5.62
C ALA A 170 -3.36 7.52 -6.71
N LEU A 171 -4.64 7.71 -6.36
CA LEU A 171 -5.75 7.28 -7.20
C LEU A 171 -5.73 7.91 -8.59
N HIS A 172 -5.38 9.18 -8.74
CA HIS A 172 -5.47 9.89 -10.01
C HIS A 172 -4.39 9.50 -11.02
N HIS A 173 -3.15 9.28 -10.56
CA HIS A 173 -2.01 9.00 -11.45
C HIS A 173 -1.61 7.52 -11.55
N PHE A 174 -2.18 6.65 -10.71
CA PHE A 174 -1.86 5.23 -10.74
C PHE A 174 -2.40 4.54 -12.00
N ARG A 175 -1.51 4.02 -12.85
CA ARG A 175 -1.84 3.36 -14.13
C ARG A 175 -0.76 2.35 -14.48
N CYS A 176 -1.06 1.45 -15.42
CA CYS A 176 -0.04 0.51 -15.90
C CYS A 176 1.14 1.30 -16.51
N PRO A 177 2.39 1.14 -16.03
CA PRO A 177 3.52 1.92 -16.55
C PRO A 177 3.85 1.60 -18.02
N LEU A 178 3.43 0.42 -18.49
CA LEU A 178 3.75 -0.04 -19.85
C LEU A 178 2.68 0.34 -20.87
N CYS A 179 1.41 0.05 -20.61
CA CYS A 179 0.32 0.26 -21.58
C CYS A 179 -0.60 1.43 -21.23
N GLN A 180 -0.35 2.12 -20.11
CA GLN A 180 -1.10 3.27 -19.61
C GLN A 180 -2.60 3.04 -19.34
N GLU A 181 -3.07 1.79 -19.45
CA GLU A 181 -4.42 1.43 -19.08
C GLU A 181 -4.63 1.67 -17.57
N THR A 182 -5.74 2.32 -17.24
CA THR A 182 -6.05 2.84 -15.91
C THR A 182 -7.11 2.02 -15.22
N GLN A 183 -8.33 1.94 -15.76
CA GLN A 183 -9.48 1.43 -15.04
C GLN A 183 -9.34 -0.05 -14.67
N THR A 184 -9.13 -0.90 -15.68
CA THR A 184 -8.98 -2.36 -15.50
C THR A 184 -7.77 -2.67 -14.62
N PHE A 185 -6.69 -1.91 -14.78
CA PHE A 185 -5.49 -2.03 -13.97
C PHE A 185 -5.73 -1.70 -12.50
N LYS A 186 -6.34 -0.54 -12.20
CA LYS A 186 -6.69 -0.12 -10.84
C LYS A 186 -7.60 -1.15 -10.16
N ASP A 187 -8.67 -1.54 -10.83
CA ASP A 187 -9.65 -2.48 -10.28
C ASP A 187 -9.00 -3.83 -9.93
N GLU A 188 -8.13 -4.34 -10.79
CA GLU A 188 -7.40 -5.59 -10.53
C GLU A 188 -6.39 -5.43 -9.39
N MET A 189 -5.64 -4.32 -9.33
CA MET A 189 -4.69 -4.07 -8.24
C MET A 189 -5.39 -3.92 -6.89
N LEU A 190 -6.51 -3.16 -6.84
CA LEU A 190 -7.38 -3.05 -5.66
C LEU A 190 -7.88 -4.42 -5.22
N ARG A 191 -8.43 -5.21 -6.15
CA ARG A 191 -8.95 -6.56 -5.89
C ARG A 191 -7.89 -7.46 -5.27
N LEU A 192 -6.64 -7.33 -5.69
CA LEU A 192 -5.49 -8.09 -5.19
C LEU A 192 -4.88 -7.51 -3.91
N GLY A 193 -5.47 -6.46 -3.35
CA GLY A 193 -5.09 -5.83 -2.08
C GLY A 193 -3.90 -4.88 -2.17
N ILE A 194 -3.71 -4.23 -3.32
CA ILE A 194 -2.80 -3.09 -3.42
C ILE A 194 -3.54 -1.86 -2.90
N LYS A 195 -3.00 -1.20 -1.86
CA LYS A 195 -3.55 0.06 -1.32
C LYS A 195 -3.27 1.19 -2.32
N ILE A 196 -4.32 1.82 -2.83
CA ILE A 196 -4.24 3.01 -3.70
C ILE A 196 -4.96 4.14 -2.96
N PRO A 197 -4.23 5.08 -2.34
CA PRO A 197 -4.84 6.13 -1.54
C PRO A 197 -5.54 7.15 -2.45
N ASP A 198 -6.66 7.69 -1.98
CA ASP A 198 -7.37 8.79 -2.62
C ASP A 198 -6.86 10.12 -2.05
N ARG A 199 -5.80 10.64 -2.67
CA ARG A 199 -5.10 11.88 -2.32
C ARG A 199 -4.28 12.35 -3.53
N ASP A 200 -3.72 13.55 -3.43
CA ASP A 200 -2.74 14.03 -4.42
C ASP A 200 -1.50 13.13 -4.46
N ALA A 201 -0.84 13.07 -5.61
CA ALA A 201 0.37 12.27 -5.71
C ALA A 201 1.47 12.83 -4.81
N ALA A 202 2.35 11.97 -4.31
CA ALA A 202 3.39 12.38 -3.36
C ALA A 202 4.32 13.47 -3.94
N TRP A 203 4.53 13.48 -5.26
CA TRP A 203 5.31 14.50 -5.94
C TRP A 203 4.58 15.85 -6.08
N GLU A 204 3.25 15.88 -5.97
CA GLU A 204 2.47 17.13 -5.98
C GLU A 204 2.46 17.82 -4.60
N LEU A 205 2.67 17.03 -3.53
CA LEU A 205 2.70 17.50 -2.15
C LEU A 205 4.10 17.93 -1.69
N ALA A 206 5.14 17.32 -2.26
CA ALA A 206 6.51 17.75 -2.02
C ALA A 206 6.80 19.00 -2.86
N GLU A 207 7.68 19.88 -2.38
CA GLU A 207 8.37 20.89 -3.21
C GLU A 207 9.29 20.23 -4.28
N ALA A 208 9.00 18.99 -4.71
CA ALA A 208 9.78 18.13 -5.58
C ALA A 208 9.96 18.68 -7.01
N PHE A 209 9.26 19.77 -7.34
CA PHE A 209 9.45 20.49 -8.59
C PHE A 209 10.32 21.75 -8.43
N GLN A 210 10.74 22.17 -7.23
CA GLN A 210 11.65 23.32 -7.08
C GLN A 210 12.94 23.12 -7.88
N GLU A 211 13.57 21.94 -7.79
CA GLU A 211 14.76 21.60 -8.57
C GLU A 211 14.51 21.58 -10.09
N LEU A 212 13.27 21.31 -10.53
CA LEU A 212 12.91 21.40 -11.96
C LEU A 212 12.72 22.84 -12.44
N TYR A 213 12.51 23.79 -11.53
CA TYR A 213 12.58 25.23 -11.79
C TYR A 213 14.01 25.78 -11.65
N GLU A 214 14.93 25.04 -11.02
CA GLU A 214 16.34 25.38 -10.96
C GLU A 214 17.01 25.09 -12.30
N ARG A 215 17.06 26.12 -13.15
CA ARG A 215 17.85 26.05 -14.37
C ARG A 215 19.32 25.95 -13.98
N HIS A 216 19.95 24.83 -14.36
CA HIS A 216 21.38 24.65 -14.26
C HIS A 216 22.10 25.86 -14.86
N SER A 217 22.88 26.55 -14.02
CA SER A 217 23.41 27.89 -14.30
C SER A 217 24.94 27.92 -14.27
N THR A 218 25.60 26.76 -14.24
CA THR A 218 27.06 26.65 -14.13
C THR A 218 27.65 25.73 -15.19
N CYS A 219 28.80 26.07 -15.74
CA CYS A 219 29.51 25.19 -16.66
C CYS A 219 30.23 24.04 -15.91
N ASP A 220 29.83 22.80 -16.17
CA ASP A 220 30.33 21.60 -15.45
C ASP A 220 31.60 20.96 -16.06
N THR A 221 32.14 21.53 -17.13
CA THR A 221 33.36 20.99 -17.76
C THR A 221 34.58 21.08 -16.83
N SER A 222 35.53 20.15 -16.94
CA SER A 222 36.75 20.19 -16.12
C SER A 222 37.56 21.48 -16.31
N VAL A 223 37.60 22.03 -17.54
CA VAL A 223 38.26 23.32 -17.85
C VAL A 223 37.28 24.25 -18.56
N CYS A 224 36.76 25.25 -17.85
CA CYS A 224 35.85 26.24 -18.42
C CYS A 224 36.64 27.27 -19.24
N LEU A 225 36.23 27.47 -20.49
CA LEU A 225 36.85 28.42 -21.42
C LEU A 225 36.11 29.77 -21.49
N CYS A 226 35.02 29.94 -20.74
CA CYS A 226 34.25 31.17 -20.73
C CYS A 226 35.02 32.28 -19.97
N PRO A 227 35.35 33.42 -20.61
CA PRO A 227 36.09 34.51 -19.96
C PRO A 227 35.30 35.17 -18.82
N ALA A 228 33.96 35.15 -18.91
CA ALA A 228 33.06 35.68 -17.89
C ALA A 228 32.80 34.70 -16.73
N GLY A 229 33.45 33.53 -16.75
CA GLY A 229 33.36 32.52 -15.70
C GLY A 229 32.25 31.51 -15.92
N ARG A 230 32.20 30.51 -15.03
CA ARG A 230 31.34 29.33 -15.16
C ARG A 230 29.85 29.62 -15.04
N GLN A 231 29.47 30.72 -14.38
CA GLN A 231 28.07 31.10 -14.13
C GLN A 231 27.45 31.95 -15.24
N HIS A 232 28.23 32.27 -16.28
CA HIS A 232 27.78 33.13 -17.35
C HIS A 232 26.91 32.37 -18.37
N SER A 233 25.75 32.92 -18.70
CA SER A 233 24.83 32.43 -19.73
C SER A 233 24.32 33.62 -20.56
N GLU A 234 24.39 33.53 -21.88
CA GLU A 234 23.91 34.60 -22.79
C GLU A 234 22.37 34.67 -22.87
N ASN A 235 21.65 33.66 -22.34
CA ASN A 235 20.18 33.52 -22.44
C ASN A 235 19.46 33.75 -21.09
N MET A 236 19.72 34.86 -20.42
CA MET A 236 18.84 35.39 -19.35
C MET A 236 17.85 36.38 -19.97
N GLY A 237 16.80 35.83 -20.60
CA GLY A 237 15.64 36.55 -21.13
C GLY A 237 14.37 35.82 -20.73
#